data_AF-A0A3M0LBT2-F1
#
_entry.id   AF-A0A3M0LBT2-F1
#
_cell.length_a   1.000
_cell.length_b   1.000
_cell.length_c   1.000
_cell.angle_alpha   90.00
_cell.angle_beta   90.00
_cell.angle_gamma   90.00
#
_symmetry.space_group_name_H-M   'P 1'
#
loop_
_entity.id
_entity.type
_entity.pdbx_description
1 polymer ?
#
loop_
_entity_poly.entity_id
_entity_poly.type
_entity_poly.pdbx_seq_one_letter_code
_entity_poly.pdbx_strand_id
1 'polypeptide(L)'
;MLDDNKLFRRDKIGRRGGGVALYIKEVFDAMGIETKQDGLECLSVKINRKANKADILLGVCYRPPKQEEEMDNLFYKPLENHQPLCL
;
A
#
# COMPACT_ATOMS: atom_id res chain seq x y z
N MET A 1 -10.15 -21.34 -3.38
CA MET A 1 -10.32 -20.84 -2.01
C MET A 1 -9.09 -19.99 -1.69
N LEU A 2 -9.26 -18.93 -0.89
CA LEU A 2 -8.26 -17.88 -0.67
C LEU A 2 -7.14 -18.31 0.31
N ASP A 3 -7.07 -19.61 0.59
CA ASP A 3 -6.50 -20.14 1.83
C ASP A 3 -4.97 -20.04 1.92
N ASP A 4 -4.29 -19.75 0.79
CA ASP A 4 -2.84 -19.53 0.72
C ASP A 4 -2.48 -18.06 0.40
N ASN A 5 -3.28 -17.08 0.81
CA ASN A 5 -2.97 -15.66 0.60
C ASN A 5 -2.97 -14.87 1.92
N LYS A 6 -1.94 -14.04 2.09
CA LYS A 6 -1.87 -13.00 3.10
C LYS A 6 -2.58 -11.74 2.62
N LEU A 7 -3.51 -11.23 3.42
CA LEU A 7 -4.24 -9.98 3.17
C LEU A 7 -3.53 -8.81 3.86
N PHE A 8 -3.21 -7.78 3.08
CA PHE A 8 -2.84 -6.45 3.56
C PHE A 8 -3.98 -5.49 3.27
N ARG A 9 -4.48 -4.77 4.28
CA ARG A 9 -5.63 -3.88 4.11
C ARG A 9 -5.45 -2.61 4.92
N ARG A 10 -5.85 -1.49 4.34
CA ARG A 10 -6.02 -0.20 5.04
C ARG A 10 -7.47 0.24 4.87
N ASP A 11 -8.22 0.17 5.96
CA ASP A 11 -9.61 0.60 5.99
C ASP A 11 -9.71 2.10 6.22
N LYS A 12 -10.69 2.74 5.59
CA LYS A 12 -11.00 4.14 5.83
C LYS A 12 -11.67 4.30 7.19
N ILE A 13 -11.13 5.16 8.05
CA ILE A 13 -11.73 5.45 9.37
C ILE A 13 -13.01 6.29 9.19
N GLY A 14 -14.06 5.95 9.93
CA GLY A 14 -15.25 6.79 10.09
C GLY A 14 -16.28 6.76 8.96
N ARG A 15 -16.09 5.93 7.91
CA ARG A 15 -17.09 5.74 6.84
C ARG A 15 -17.15 4.28 6.40
N ARG A 16 -18.32 3.84 5.92
CA ARG A 16 -18.48 2.53 5.28
C ARG A 16 -18.08 2.63 3.81
N GLY A 17 -17.21 1.72 3.37
CA GLY A 17 -16.67 1.70 2.00
C GLY A 17 -15.45 2.62 1.80
N GLY A 18 -14.69 2.34 0.74
CA GLY A 18 -13.34 2.89 0.56
C GLY A 18 -12.28 2.08 1.31
N GLY A 19 -11.04 2.53 1.22
CA GLY A 19 -9.86 1.78 1.65
C GLY A 19 -9.28 0.91 0.54
N VAL A 20 -8.14 0.32 0.83
CA VAL A 20 -7.37 -0.48 -0.14
C VAL A 20 -7.02 -1.83 0.46
N ALA A 21 -7.02 -2.85 -0.39
CA ALA A 21 -6.65 -4.22 -0.03
C ALA A 21 -5.71 -4.80 -1.10
N LEU A 22 -4.74 -5.58 -0.64
CA LEU A 22 -3.83 -6.35 -1.47
C LEU A 22 -3.74 -7.78 -0.92
N TYR A 23 -3.98 -8.76 -1.78
CA TYR A 23 -3.76 -10.17 -1.48
C TYR A 23 -2.44 -10.59 -2.10
N ILE A 24 -1.57 -11.21 -1.30
CA ILE A 24 -0.30 -11.77 -1.77
C ILE A 24 -0.25 -13.23 -1.38
N LYS A 25 0.16 -14.10 -2.31
CA LYS A 25 0.35 -15.51 -2.02
C LYS A 25 1.35 -15.72 -0.88
N GLU A 26 1.03 -16.57 0.08
CA GLU A 26 1.86 -16.85 1.27
C GLU A 26 3.23 -17.44 0.94
N VAL A 27 3.41 -17.98 -0.28
CA VAL A 27 4.72 -18.41 -0.79
C VAL A 27 5.73 -17.26 -0.88
N PHE A 28 5.27 -16.01 -0.89
CA PHE A 28 6.11 -14.82 -0.87
C PHE A 28 6.28 -14.30 0.56
N ASP A 29 7.53 -14.01 0.92
CA ASP A 29 7.83 -13.33 2.17
C ASP A 29 7.47 -11.84 2.03
N ALA A 30 6.27 -11.49 2.48
CA ALA A 30 5.69 -10.16 2.34
C ALA A 30 5.39 -9.50 3.69
N MET A 31 5.77 -8.23 3.82
CA MET A 31 5.56 -7.40 4.99
C MET A 31 4.91 -6.07 4.62
N GLY A 32 3.82 -5.72 5.32
CA GLY A 32 3.15 -4.44 5.16
C GLY A 32 4.00 -3.32 5.74
N ILE A 33 3.99 -2.16 5.10
CA ILE A 33 4.64 -0.95 5.59
C ILE A 33 3.53 -0.07 6.18
N GLU A 34 3.50 0.01 7.50
CA GLU A 34 2.51 0.79 8.24
C GLU A 34 2.87 2.27 8.29
N THR A 35 1.84 3.11 8.21
CA THR A 35 2.04 4.54 8.11
C THR A 35 0.88 5.30 8.70
N LYS A 36 1.21 6.41 9.36
CA LYS A 36 0.27 7.23 10.13
C LYS A 36 -0.37 8.34 9.31
N GLN A 37 -0.23 8.32 7.99
CA GLN A 37 -0.76 9.40 7.17
C GLN A 37 -2.27 9.25 6.99
N ASP A 38 -3.02 9.92 7.86
CA ASP A 38 -4.46 9.93 7.84
C ASP A 38 -4.97 10.62 6.56
N GLY A 39 -6.01 10.04 5.96
CA GLY A 39 -6.65 10.56 4.74
C GLY A 39 -6.19 9.91 3.43
N LEU A 40 -5.04 9.24 3.38
CA LEU A 40 -4.62 8.46 2.21
C LEU A 40 -5.24 7.05 2.21
N GLU A 41 -5.86 6.69 1.09
CA GLU A 41 -6.30 5.32 0.83
C GLU A 41 -5.19 4.59 0.07
N CYS A 42 -4.03 4.39 0.71
CA CYS A 42 -2.87 3.69 0.16
C CYS A 42 -2.34 2.60 1.08
N LEU A 43 -1.66 1.60 0.50
CA LEU A 43 -0.86 0.63 1.24
C LEU A 43 0.44 0.38 0.48
N SER A 44 1.51 0.09 1.22
CA SER A 44 2.75 -0.40 0.66
C SER A 44 3.11 -1.74 1.27
N VAL A 45 3.62 -2.66 0.46
CA VAL A 45 4.10 -3.97 0.88
C VAL A 45 5.48 -4.19 0.31
N LYS A 46 6.39 -4.65 1.17
CA LYS A 46 7.71 -5.12 0.79
C LYS A 46 7.66 -6.64 0.60
N ILE A 47 8.09 -7.13 -0.55
CA ILE A 47 8.33 -8.55 -0.79
C ILE A 47 9.84 -8.79 -0.74
N ASN A 48 10.28 -9.54 0.27
CA ASN A 48 11.68 -9.90 0.44
C ASN A 48 12.06 -10.98 -0.58
N ARG A 49 13.21 -10.81 -1.25
CA ARG A 49 13.73 -11.83 -2.15
C ARG A 49 14.75 -12.71 -1.42
N LYS A 50 14.67 -14.02 -1.63
CA LYS A 50 15.67 -14.98 -1.14
C LYS A 50 16.91 -14.97 -2.06
N ALA A 51 17.76 -13.95 -1.93
CA ALA A 51 19.12 -13.82 -2.49
C ALA A 51 19.64 -12.40 -2.17
N ASN A 52 20.89 -12.07 -2.48
CA ASN A 52 21.44 -10.71 -2.45
C ASN A 52 20.80 -9.72 -3.47
N LYS A 53 19.60 -10.02 -3.95
CA LYS A 53 18.87 -9.20 -4.92
C LYS A 53 18.06 -8.17 -4.16
N ALA A 54 17.91 -6.98 -4.77
CA ALA A 54 17.04 -5.95 -4.23
C ALA A 54 15.60 -6.48 -4.06
N ASP A 55 15.03 -6.14 -2.90
CA ASP A 55 13.64 -6.43 -2.56
C ASP A 55 12.67 -5.73 -3.51
N ILE A 56 11.44 -6.25 -3.59
CA ILE A 56 10.38 -5.61 -4.38
C ILE A 56 9.53 -4.77 -3.45
N LEU A 57 9.28 -3.53 -3.86
CA LEU A 57 8.31 -2.67 -3.21
C LEU A 57 7.06 -2.55 -4.09
N LEU A 58 5.91 -2.85 -3.51
CA LEU A 58 4.61 -2.70 -4.14
C LEU A 58 3.81 -1.64 -3.41
N GLY A 59 3.29 -0.67 -4.16
CA GLY A 59 2.36 0.33 -3.65
C GLY A 59 1.02 0.24 -4.39
N VAL A 60 -0.09 0.32 -3.67
CA VAL A 60 -1.41 0.57 -4.26
C VAL A 60 -2.06 1.76 -3.56
N CYS A 61 -2.70 2.60 -4.37
CA CYS A 61 -3.41 3.79 -3.94
C CYS A 61 -4.76 3.82 -4.65
N TYR A 62 -5.79 4.24 -3.92
CA TYR A 62 -7.04 4.70 -4.49
C TYR A 62 -7.15 6.22 -4.30
N ARG A 63 -7.41 6.93 -5.41
CA ARG A 63 -7.74 8.36 -5.41
C ARG A 63 -9.27 8.52 -5.39
N PRO A 64 -9.87 9.00 -4.29
CA PRO A 64 -11.29 9.29 -4.26
C PRO A 64 -11.69 10.38 -5.28
N PRO A 65 -12.89 10.33 -5.88
CA PRO A 65 -13.33 11.29 -6.90
C PRO A 65 -13.37 12.76 -6.47
N LYS A 66 -13.46 13.02 -5.15
CA LYS A 66 -13.51 14.37 -4.57
C LYS A 66 -12.20 14.78 -3.90
N GLN A 67 -11.11 14.08 -4.20
CA GLN A 67 -9.81 14.34 -3.59
C GLN A 67 -9.19 15.63 -4.14
N GLU A 68 -8.67 16.44 -3.22
CA GLU A 68 -7.97 17.69 -3.52
C GLU A 68 -6.58 17.43 -4.11
N GLU A 69 -6.09 18.37 -4.92
CA GLU A 69 -4.79 18.26 -5.60
C GLU A 69 -3.60 18.17 -4.61
N GLU A 70 -3.71 18.80 -3.43
CA GLU A 70 -2.70 18.67 -2.37
C GLU A 70 -2.54 17.22 -1.91
N MET A 71 -3.65 16.48 -1.82
CA MET A 71 -3.63 15.07 -1.49
C MET A 71 -3.02 14.24 -2.62
N ASP A 72 -3.21 14.63 -3.89
CA ASP A 72 -2.55 13.98 -5.03
C ASP A 72 -1.02 14.08 -4.94
N ASN A 73 -0.51 15.26 -4.58
CA ASN A 73 0.93 15.48 -4.42
C ASN A 73 1.54 14.59 -3.32
N LEU A 74 0.77 14.26 -2.28
CA LEU A 74 1.21 13.31 -1.25
C LEU A 74 1.33 11.88 -1.80
N PHE A 75 0.57 11.50 -2.84
CA PHE A 75 0.75 10.22 -3.52
C PHE A 75 1.94 10.21 -4.48
N TYR A 76 2.21 11.32 -5.17
CA TYR A 76 3.26 11.36 -6.20
C TYR A 76 4.67 11.54 -5.64
N LYS A 77 4.84 12.31 -4.55
CA LYS A 77 6.16 12.54 -3.95
C LYS A 77 6.92 11.25 -3.60
N PRO A 78 6.30 10.24 -2.96
CA PRO A 78 7.00 8.97 -2.72
C PRO A 78 7.40 8.25 -4.00
N LEU A 79 6.60 8.33 -5.08
CA LEU A 79 6.90 7.68 -6.36
C LEU A 79 8.15 8.27 -7.02
N GLU A 80 8.30 9.59 -7.00
CA GLU A 80 9.50 10.28 -7.52
C GLU A 80 10.77 9.87 -6.77
N ASN A 81 10.66 9.74 -5.45
CA ASN A 81 11.78 9.39 -4.58
C ASN A 81 12.04 7.88 -4.48
N HIS A 82 11.31 7.05 -5.23
CA HIS A 82 11.36 5.58 -5.12
C HIS A 82 11.09 5.08 -3.69
N GLN A 83 10.27 5.81 -2.95
CA GLN A 83 9.84 5.51 -1.59
C GLN A 83 8.47 4.82 -1.58
N PRO A 84 8.17 4.01 -0.55
CA PRO A 84 6.84 3.49 -0.30
C PRO A 84 5.78 4.60 -0.30
N LEU A 85 4.65 4.35 -0.98
CA LEU A 85 3.54 5.29 -1.20
C LEU A 85 2.97 5.94 0.06
N CYS A 86 3.25 5.38 1.23
CA CYS A 86 2.63 5.82 2.45
C CYS A 86 3.66 6.23 3.52
N LEU A 87 4.99 6.16 3.30
CA LEU A 87 6.00 6.41 4.35
C LEU A 87 6.02 7.85 4.88
#